data_AF-A0A0F2JA58-F1
#
_entry.id   AF-A0A0F2JA58-F1
#
_cell.length_a   1.000
_cell.length_b   1.000
_cell.length_c   1.000
_cell.angle_alpha   90.00
_cell.angle_beta   90.00
_cell.angle_gamma   90.00
#
_symmetry.space_group_name_H-M   'P 1'
#
loop_
_entity.id
_entity.type
_entity.pdbx_description
1 polymer ?
#
loop_
_entity_poly.entity_id
_entity_poly.type
_entity_poly.pdbx_seq_one_letter_code
_entity_poly.pdbx_strand_id
1 'polypeptide(L)'
;MTFFHDEAHRQNVLHCLRKKNRIYPDGKADNYYLSALYILLSTKNDLYKKTRRFIDGKSIDFEKMLSTQDFPSSEKKLIKLAANLFNTSMEISPSELINTLDDENFQLALQAIFLRRTGCHVRDLLPAVEAVPELEQEDDEEMERY
;
A
#
# COMPACT_ATOMS: atom_id res chain seq x y z
N MET A 1 2.66 2.15 -13.50
CA MET A 1 3.61 1.65 -12.49
C MET A 1 3.03 2.01 -11.14
N THR A 2 2.84 1.06 -10.22
CA THR A 2 2.25 1.34 -8.90
C THR A 2 3.29 2.06 -8.05
N PHE A 3 3.05 3.33 -7.75
CA PHE A 3 3.91 4.07 -6.83
C PHE A 3 3.76 3.47 -5.43
N PHE A 4 4.86 3.35 -4.70
CA PHE A 4 4.88 3.20 -3.24
C PHE A 4 5.85 4.25 -2.73
N HIS A 5 5.56 4.84 -1.57
CA HIS A 5 6.40 5.91 -1.04
C HIS A 5 7.82 5.41 -0.74
N ASP A 6 7.91 4.24 -0.11
CA ASP A 6 9.15 3.53 0.12
C ASP A 6 8.91 2.01 0.12
N GLU A 7 10.00 1.26 0.21
CA GLU A 7 9.97 -0.20 0.23
C GLU A 7 9.27 -0.75 1.48
N ALA A 8 9.34 -0.06 2.62
CA ALA A 8 8.70 -0.48 3.86
C ALA A 8 7.17 -0.38 3.76
N HIS A 9 6.65 0.68 3.14
CA HIS A 9 5.23 0.87 2.84
C HIS A 9 4.70 -0.28 1.99
N ARG A 10 5.42 -0.64 0.92
CA ARG A 10 5.08 -1.78 0.06
C ARG A 10 5.04 -3.10 0.83
N GLN A 11 6.08 -3.37 1.64
CA GLN A 11 6.14 -4.56 2.47
C GLN A 11 5.02 -4.63 3.50
N ASN A 12 4.67 -3.51 4.14
CA ASN A 12 3.57 -3.44 5.11
C ASN A 12 2.23 -3.80 4.45
N VAL A 13 1.95 -3.26 3.26
CA VAL A 13 0.73 -3.54 2.49
C VAL A 13 0.67 -5.02 2.12
N LEU A 14 1.74 -5.56 1.53
CA LEU A 14 1.80 -6.96 1.11
C LEU A 14 1.69 -7.92 2.29
N HIS A 15 2.39 -7.63 3.39
CA HIS A 15 2.31 -8.43 4.61
C HIS A 15 0.88 -8.45 5.15
N CYS A 16 0.21 -7.31 5.19
CA CYS A 16 -1.17 -7.21 5.68
C CYS A 16 -2.15 -7.99 4.78
N LEU A 17 -2.06 -7.82 3.45
CA LEU A 17 -2.91 -8.55 2.50
C LEU A 17 -2.77 -10.07 2.64
N ARG A 18 -1.53 -10.58 2.75
CA ARG A 18 -1.25 -12.00 2.96
C ARG A 18 -1.79 -12.48 4.31
N LYS A 19 -1.44 -11.80 5.40
CA LYS A 19 -1.81 -12.19 6.76
C LYS A 19 -3.33 -12.20 6.98
N LYS A 20 -4.07 -11.36 6.26
CA LYS A 20 -5.54 -11.24 6.38
C LYS A 20 -6.30 -12.03 5.30
N ASN A 21 -5.62 -12.87 4.50
CA ASN A 21 -6.21 -13.63 3.39
C ASN A 21 -6.99 -12.75 2.40
N ARG A 22 -6.43 -11.59 2.05
CA ARG A 22 -7.00 -10.61 1.12
C ARG A 22 -6.38 -10.69 -0.27
N ILE A 23 -5.95 -11.89 -0.64
CA ILE A 23 -5.44 -12.23 -1.96
C ILE A 23 -6.30 -13.39 -2.45
N TYR A 24 -6.95 -13.19 -3.59
CA TYR A 24 -7.78 -14.20 -4.23
C TYR A 24 -6.91 -15.32 -4.83
N PRO A 25 -7.47 -16.51 -5.11
CA PRO A 25 -6.73 -17.62 -5.69
C PRO A 25 -6.03 -17.31 -7.03
N ASP A 26 -6.57 -16.35 -7.80
CA ASP A 26 -5.97 -15.87 -9.05
C ASP A 26 -4.80 -14.88 -8.84
N GLY A 27 -4.46 -14.59 -7.58
CA GLY A 27 -3.40 -13.67 -7.20
C GLY A 27 -3.80 -12.19 -7.24
N LYS A 28 -5.07 -11.85 -7.49
CA LYS A 28 -5.56 -10.47 -7.32
C LYS A 28 -5.67 -10.11 -5.85
N ALA A 29 -5.25 -8.91 -5.50
CA ALA A 29 -5.53 -8.37 -4.18
C ALA A 29 -7.01 -7.96 -4.10
N ASP A 30 -7.61 -8.05 -2.91
CA ASP A 30 -8.92 -7.46 -2.65
C ASP A 30 -8.83 -5.95 -2.79
N ASN A 31 -9.46 -5.38 -3.84
CA ASN A 31 -9.37 -3.96 -4.16
C ASN A 31 -9.91 -3.04 -3.06
N TYR A 32 -10.85 -3.52 -2.22
CA TYR A 32 -11.40 -2.76 -1.09
C TYR A 32 -10.32 -2.60 -0.04
N TYR A 33 -9.68 -3.71 0.33
CA TYR A 33 -8.57 -3.71 1.27
C TYR A 33 -7.35 -3.01 0.69
N LEU A 34 -6.95 -3.30 -0.54
CA LEU A 34 -5.73 -2.76 -1.15
C LEU A 34 -5.73 -1.22 -1.10
N SER A 35 -6.80 -0.56 -1.54
CA SER A 35 -6.85 0.90 -1.54
C SER A 35 -6.80 1.50 -0.14
N ALA A 36 -7.49 0.89 0.83
CA ALA A 36 -7.49 1.35 2.21
C ALA A 36 -6.13 1.12 2.89
N LEU A 37 -5.59 -0.11 2.78
CA LEU A 37 -4.30 -0.49 3.35
C LEU A 37 -3.16 0.33 2.74
N TYR A 38 -3.23 0.64 1.44
CA TYR A 38 -2.25 1.49 0.78
C TYR A 38 -2.16 2.86 1.45
N ILE A 39 -3.27 3.47 1.85
CA ILE A 39 -3.23 4.72 2.61
C ILE A 39 -2.77 4.47 4.06
N LEU A 40 -3.44 3.56 4.76
CA LEU A 40 -3.29 3.39 6.21
C LEU A 40 -1.90 2.91 6.63
N LEU A 41 -1.23 2.12 5.77
CA LEU A 41 0.07 1.55 6.06
C LEU A 41 1.24 2.37 5.49
N SER A 42 0.96 3.59 5.03
CA SER A 42 2.00 4.55 4.63
C SER A 42 2.92 4.87 5.82
N THR A 43 4.21 4.97 5.52
CA THR A 43 5.29 5.26 6.48
C THR A 43 5.52 6.77 6.65
N LYS A 44 5.10 7.60 5.70
CA LYS A 44 5.41 9.04 5.64
C LYS A 44 4.99 9.81 6.90
N ASN A 45 3.76 9.59 7.39
CA ASN A 45 3.19 10.38 8.49
C ASN A 45 2.93 9.53 9.74
N ASP A 46 3.74 8.49 9.98
CA ASP A 46 3.51 7.50 11.04
C ASP A 46 2.14 6.80 10.97
N LEU A 47 1.41 6.91 9.85
CA LEU A 47 0.10 6.30 9.64
C LEU A 47 0.17 4.81 9.94
N TYR A 48 1.19 4.10 9.45
CA TYR A 48 1.41 2.69 9.79
C TYR A 48 1.40 2.42 11.31
N LYS A 49 2.15 3.20 12.09
CA LYS A 49 2.26 3.01 13.55
C LYS A 49 0.93 3.29 14.25
N LYS A 50 0.20 4.30 13.78
CA LYS A 50 -1.07 4.74 14.33
C LYS A 50 -2.22 3.80 13.98
N THR A 51 -2.33 3.40 12.71
CA THR A 51 -3.53 2.77 12.15
C THR A 51 -3.53 1.24 12.19
N ARG A 52 -2.35 0.59 12.16
CA ARG A 52 -2.25 -0.88 11.96
C ARG A 52 -3.05 -1.72 12.97
N ARG A 53 -3.27 -1.18 14.18
CA ARG A 53 -3.99 -1.84 15.28
C ARG A 53 -5.51 -1.92 15.07
N PHE A 54 -6.07 -1.13 14.15
CA PHE A 54 -7.50 -1.11 13.85
C PHE A 54 -7.87 -1.94 12.62
N ILE A 55 -6.89 -2.66 12.06
CA ILE A 55 -7.04 -3.47 10.86
C ILE A 55 -7.17 -4.93 11.29
N ASP A 56 -8.40 -5.43 11.25
CA ASP A 56 -8.69 -6.83 11.53
C ASP A 56 -8.79 -7.66 10.23
N GLY A 57 -9.07 -8.96 10.34
CA GLY A 57 -9.16 -9.84 9.17
C GLY A 57 -10.46 -9.75 8.40
N LYS A 58 -11.47 -9.06 8.91
CA LYS A 58 -12.86 -8.95 8.45
C LYS A 58 -13.29 -7.49 8.24
N SER A 59 -12.72 -6.54 8.99
CA SER A 59 -13.03 -5.10 8.95
C SER A 59 -11.85 -4.20 9.26
N ILE A 60 -12.03 -2.90 8.97
CA ILE A 60 -11.18 -1.81 9.39
C ILE A 60 -12.05 -0.84 10.20
N ASP A 61 -11.67 -0.56 11.45
CA ASP A 61 -12.44 0.28 12.36
C ASP A 61 -12.01 1.76 12.26
N PHE A 62 -12.55 2.47 11.27
CA PHE A 62 -12.21 3.87 11.00
C PHE A 62 -12.71 4.85 12.05
N GLU A 63 -13.88 4.59 12.65
CA GLU A 63 -14.46 5.45 13.68
C GLU A 63 -13.64 5.39 14.97
N LYS A 64 -13.29 4.18 15.42
CA LYS A 64 -12.40 4.02 16.58
C LYS A 64 -11.01 4.57 16.31
N MET A 65 -10.51 4.42 15.08
CA MET A 65 -9.22 5.00 14.68
C MET A 65 -9.20 6.51 14.90
N LEU A 66 -10.17 7.24 14.32
CA LEU A 66 -10.23 8.71 14.41
C LEU A 66 -10.59 9.25 15.80
N SER A 67 -11.30 8.48 16.63
CA SER A 67 -11.70 8.91 17.97
C SER A 67 -10.65 8.64 19.06
N THR A 68 -9.76 7.66 18.87
CA THR A 68 -8.77 7.24 19.88
C THR A 68 -7.39 7.87 19.72
N GLN A 69 -7.12 8.50 18.59
CA GLN A 69 -5.82 9.11 18.30
C GLN A 69 -5.99 10.48 17.69
N ASP A 70 -5.05 11.37 17.98
CA ASP A 70 -5.02 12.64 17.29
C ASP A 70 -4.22 12.52 15.97
N PHE A 71 -4.84 13.05 14.93
CA PHE A 71 -4.34 13.07 13.57
C PHE A 71 -4.32 14.51 13.08
N PRO A 72 -3.22 14.97 12.47
CA PRO A 72 -3.22 16.19 11.67
C PRO A 72 -4.34 16.21 10.63
N SER A 73 -4.75 17.41 10.21
CA SER A 73 -5.86 17.57 9.26
C SER A 73 -5.66 16.73 7.98
N SER A 74 -4.46 16.74 7.40
CA SER A 74 -4.10 15.96 6.21
C SER A 74 -4.27 14.44 6.43
N GLU A 75 -3.76 13.90 7.54
CA GLU A 75 -3.93 12.49 7.92
C GLU A 75 -5.42 12.14 8.13
N LYS A 76 -6.21 13.01 8.76
CA LYS A 76 -7.67 12.80 8.92
C LYS A 76 -8.37 12.70 7.56
N LYS A 77 -7.99 13.53 6.58
CA LYS A 77 -8.53 13.47 5.22
C LYS A 77 -8.14 12.16 4.52
N LEU A 78 -6.90 11.71 4.66
CA LEU A 78 -6.45 10.42 4.12
C LEU A 78 -7.22 9.24 4.73
N ILE A 79 -7.44 9.22 6.05
CA ILE A 79 -8.20 8.16 6.73
C ILE A 79 -9.65 8.17 6.26
N LYS A 80 -10.28 9.34 6.13
CA LYS A 80 -11.63 9.47 5.56
C LYS A 80 -11.69 8.95 4.13
N LEU A 81 -10.69 9.26 3.30
CA LEU A 81 -10.59 8.70 1.94
C LEU A 81 -10.46 7.18 1.97
N ALA A 82 -9.63 6.62 2.85
CA ALA A 82 -9.49 5.18 3.01
C ALA A 82 -10.83 4.51 3.39
N ALA A 83 -11.58 5.11 4.32
CA ALA A 83 -12.92 4.67 4.71
C ALA A 83 -13.91 4.75 3.56
N ASN A 84 -13.88 5.85 2.80
CA ASN A 84 -14.71 6.04 1.62
C ASN A 84 -14.44 4.97 0.56
N LEU A 85 -13.17 4.75 0.23
CA LEU A 85 -12.77 3.74 -0.76
C LEU A 85 -13.07 2.32 -0.26
N PHE A 86 -12.97 2.06 1.05
CA PHE A 86 -13.24 0.74 1.62
C PHE A 86 -14.72 0.39 1.59
N ASN A 87 -15.61 1.25 2.06
CA ASN A 87 -17.03 0.89 2.19
C ASN A 87 -17.97 2.10 2.19
N THR A 88 -17.52 3.27 1.72
CA THR A 88 -18.30 4.53 1.68
C THR A 88 -18.77 5.03 3.06
N SER A 89 -18.21 4.52 4.16
CA SER A 89 -18.65 4.87 5.53
C SER A 89 -18.32 6.31 5.94
N MET A 90 -17.41 6.98 5.23
CA MET A 90 -17.11 8.39 5.45
C MET A 90 -17.07 9.14 4.13
N GLU A 91 -17.50 10.38 4.17
CA GLU A 91 -17.44 11.28 3.02
C GLU A 91 -16.14 12.08 2.99
N ILE A 92 -15.65 12.31 1.78
CA ILE A 92 -14.62 13.28 1.49
C ILE A 92 -14.80 13.85 0.08
N SER A 93 -14.72 15.16 -0.05
CA SER A 93 -14.85 15.85 -1.33
C SER A 93 -13.49 16.02 -2.02
N PRO A 94 -13.47 16.13 -3.37
CA PRO A 94 -12.24 16.45 -4.10
C PRO A 94 -11.57 17.75 -3.63
N SER A 95 -12.36 18.77 -3.29
CA SER A 95 -11.83 20.06 -2.80
C SER A 95 -11.12 19.91 -1.46
N GLU A 96 -11.60 19.05 -0.56
CA GLU A 96 -10.90 18.76 0.71
C GLU A 96 -9.53 18.10 0.46
N LEU A 97 -9.43 17.19 -0.52
CA LEU A 97 -8.16 16.57 -0.89
C LEU A 97 -7.19 17.60 -1.47
N ILE A 98 -7.65 18.39 -2.44
CA ILE A 98 -6.83 19.39 -3.16
C ILE A 98 -6.30 20.47 -2.22
N ASN A 99 -7.12 20.95 -1.27
CA ASN A 99 -6.77 22.10 -0.44
C ASN A 99 -6.05 21.73 0.87
N THR A 100 -6.04 20.45 1.28
CA THR A 100 -5.50 20.03 2.60
C THR A 100 -4.26 19.16 2.49
N LEU A 101 -4.12 18.37 1.43
CA LEU A 101 -3.00 17.44 1.28
C LEU A 101 -1.79 18.15 0.68
N ASP A 102 -0.61 17.89 1.23
CA ASP A 102 0.65 18.17 0.52
C ASP A 102 0.79 17.27 -0.71
N ASP A 103 1.72 17.63 -1.60
CA ASP A 103 1.91 16.96 -2.89
C ASP A 103 2.05 15.45 -2.77
N GLU A 104 2.84 14.95 -1.83
CA GLU A 104 3.06 13.51 -1.69
C GLU A 104 1.84 12.80 -1.09
N ASN A 105 1.15 13.42 -0.12
CA ASN A 105 -0.11 12.89 0.41
C ASN A 105 -1.22 12.90 -0.66
N PHE A 106 -1.21 13.89 -1.55
CA PHE A 106 -2.10 13.94 -2.70
C PHE A 106 -1.78 12.83 -3.71
N GLN A 107 -0.50 12.56 -4.00
CA GLN A 107 -0.09 11.41 -4.82
C GLN A 107 -0.50 10.08 -4.19
N LEU A 108 -0.34 9.93 -2.86
CA LEU A 108 -0.80 8.76 -2.12
C LEU A 108 -2.31 8.55 -2.29
N ALA A 109 -3.09 9.63 -2.18
CA ALA A 109 -4.53 9.61 -2.38
C ALA A 109 -4.92 9.20 -3.81
N LEU A 110 -4.29 9.79 -4.82
CA LEU A 110 -4.55 9.46 -6.23
C LEU A 110 -4.20 8.00 -6.55
N GLN A 111 -3.07 7.51 -6.06
CA GLN A 111 -2.67 6.12 -6.27
C GLN A 111 -3.65 5.14 -5.61
N ALA A 112 -4.16 5.46 -4.42
CA ALA A 112 -5.18 4.65 -3.75
C ALA A 112 -6.50 4.61 -4.54
N ILE A 113 -6.95 5.75 -5.09
CA ILE A 113 -8.13 5.85 -5.95
C ILE A 113 -7.93 5.02 -7.23
N PHE A 114 -6.74 5.10 -7.83
CA PHE A 114 -6.40 4.33 -9.02
C PHE A 114 -6.45 2.83 -8.75
N LEU A 115 -5.80 2.36 -7.68
CA LEU A 115 -5.81 0.95 -7.26
C LEU A 115 -7.23 0.44 -7.00
N ARG A 116 -8.07 1.28 -6.37
CA ARG A 116 -9.49 0.97 -6.14
C ARG A 116 -10.22 0.72 -7.46
N ARG A 117 -9.98 1.57 -8.46
CA ARG A 117 -10.66 1.53 -9.76
C ARG A 117 -10.20 0.37 -10.63
N THR A 118 -8.90 0.11 -10.71
CA THR A 118 -8.34 -0.86 -11.66
C THR A 118 -8.16 -2.25 -11.07
N GLY A 119 -8.03 -2.35 -9.75
CA GLY A 119 -7.48 -3.52 -9.10
C GLY A 119 -6.01 -3.74 -9.43
N CYS A 120 -5.42 -4.78 -8.85
CA CYS A 120 -4.01 -5.10 -9.02
C CYS A 120 -3.71 -6.56 -8.69
N HIS A 121 -2.88 -7.24 -9.50
CA HIS A 121 -2.29 -8.50 -9.05
C HIS A 121 -1.15 -8.22 -8.08
N VAL A 122 -1.02 -9.08 -7.08
CA VAL A 122 0.04 -8.94 -6.06
C VAL A 122 1.44 -8.94 -6.68
N ARG A 123 1.64 -9.64 -7.81
CA ARG A 123 2.91 -9.63 -8.56
C ARG A 123 3.27 -8.25 -9.11
N ASP A 124 2.27 -7.42 -9.44
CA ASP A 124 2.48 -6.07 -9.98
C ASP A 124 2.81 -5.06 -8.85
N LEU A 125 2.70 -5.49 -7.59
CA LEU A 125 3.16 -4.77 -6.40
C LEU A 125 4.57 -5.21 -5.95
N LEU A 126 5.18 -6.17 -6.63
CA LEU A 126 6.56 -6.57 -6.37
C LEU A 126 7.51 -5.61 -7.11
N PRO A 127 8.73 -5.37 -6.58
CA PRO A 127 9.75 -4.68 -7.35
C PRO A 127 9.96 -5.46 -8.63
N ALA A 128 10.26 -4.74 -9.71
CA ALA A 128 10.89 -5.40 -10.85
C ALA A 128 12.11 -6.14 -10.29
N VAL A 129 12.20 -7.44 -10.53
CA VAL A 129 13.41 -8.20 -10.20
C VAL A 129 14.53 -7.46 -10.91
N GLU A 130 15.41 -6.79 -10.16
CA GLU A 130 16.64 -6.26 -10.74
C GLU A 130 17.31 -7.49 -11.37
N ALA A 131 17.53 -7.43 -12.68
CA ALA A 131 18.19 -8.51 -13.40
C ALA A 131 19.50 -8.81 -12.65
N VAL A 132 19.55 -9.96 -11.99
CA VAL A 132 20.80 -10.47 -11.42
C VAL A 132 21.76 -10.53 -12.60
N PRO A 133 22.91 -9.85 -12.56
CA PRO A 133 23.91 -10.01 -13.63
C PRO A 133 24.15 -11.50 -13.77
N GLU A 134 23.97 -12.04 -14.98
CA GLU A 134 24.37 -13.41 -15.28
C GLU A 134 25.82 -13.54 -14.79
N LEU A 135 26.04 -14.39 -13.78
CA LEU A 135 27.38 -14.69 -13.31
C LEU A 135 28.14 -15.19 -14.54
N GLU A 136 29.15 -14.42 -14.96
CA GLU A 136 30.10 -14.83 -15.98
C GLU A 136 30.54 -16.24 -15.59
N GLN A 137 30.24 -17.20 -16.46
CA GLN A 137 30.77 -18.55 -16.33
C GLN A 137 32.29 -18.36 -16.45
N GLU A 138 33.01 -18.51 -15.34
CA GLU A 138 34.45 -18.67 -15.40
C GLU A 138 34.70 -19.91 -16.26
N ASP A 139 35.26 -19.69 -17.45
CA ASP A 139 35.67 -20.75 -18.36
C ASP A 139 36.66 -21.67 -17.61
N ASP A 140 36.23 -22.89 -17.31
CA ASP A 140 37.07 -23.99 -16.86
C ASP A 140 37.99 -24.43 -18.02
N GLU A 141 38.97 -23.59 -18.39
CA GLU A 141 40.08 -23.96 -19.29
C GLU A 141 41.43 -23.77 -18.57
N GLU A 142 41.75 -24.67 -17.63
CA GLU A 142 43.15 -25.11 -17.44
C GLU A 142 43.22 -26.44 -16.67
N MET A 143 42.93 -27.55 -17.35
CA MET A 143 43.45 -28.86 -16.95
C MET A 143 43.82 -29.69 -18.18
N GLU A 144 44.97 -29.37 -18.78
CA GLU A 144 45.78 -30.37 -19.49
C GLU A 144 47.25 -29.89 -19.56
N ARG A 145 47.99 -30.13 -18.48
CA ARG A 145 49.44 -30.32 -18.55
C ARG A 145 49.81 -31.59 -17.80
N TYR A 146 49.85 -32.68 -18.56
CA TYR A 146 50.70 -33.85 -18.29
C TYR A 146 51.45 -34.18 -19.57
#